data_AF-A0A1F4ESB9-F1
#
_entry.id   AF-A0A1F4ESB9-F1
#
_cell.length_a   1.000
_cell.length_b   1.000
_cell.length_c   1.000
_cell.angle_alpha   90.00
_cell.angle_beta   90.00
_cell.angle_gamma   90.00
#
_symmetry.space_group_name_H-M   'P 1'
#
loop_
_entity.id
_entity.type
_entity.pdbx_description
1 polymer ?
#
loop_
_entity_poly.entity_id
_entity_poly.type
_entity_poly.pdbx_seq_one_letter_code
_entity_poly.pdbx_strand_id
1 'polypeptide(L)'
;MSLILLLAVSAFALAEERTLRLPDGEELRYRVITDPAESARETSHQLLRHLADGNIEAASAMSNAPMRRYEVLREYASAVGEEEFKRVFARYQSPANRILLEAAIGQRRLVVWDLGEAGNHLVGQFYVRVDGKYLLDDEPNEERTQLRRVLEALRRRTAN
;
A
#
# COMPACT_ATOMS: atom_id res chain seq x y z
N MET A 1 34.77 42.87 9.51
CA MET A 1 33.37 43.27 9.24
C MET A 1 32.86 42.40 8.11
N SER A 2 31.91 41.52 8.44
CA SER A 2 30.80 41.02 7.59
C SER A 2 31.13 40.21 6.32
N LEU A 3 30.39 39.16 5.95
CA LEU A 3 29.42 38.27 6.60
C LEU A 3 29.28 37.11 5.60
N ILE A 4 29.65 35.88 5.96
CA ILE A 4 29.45 34.70 5.10
C ILE A 4 27.96 34.34 5.19
N LEU A 5 27.23 34.60 4.11
CA LEU A 5 25.84 34.18 3.96
C LEU A 5 25.80 32.68 3.66
N LEU A 6 25.69 31.85 4.69
CA LEU A 6 25.27 30.46 4.55
C LEU A 6 23.79 30.46 4.11
N LEU A 7 23.55 30.25 2.82
CA LEU A 7 22.25 29.82 2.33
C LEU A 7 22.02 28.37 2.78
N ALA A 8 21.42 28.22 3.96
CA ALA A 8 20.80 26.97 4.36
C ALA A 8 19.58 26.73 3.44
N VAL A 9 19.74 25.87 2.44
CA VAL A 9 18.62 25.35 1.67
C VAL A 9 17.89 24.38 2.58
N SER A 10 16.81 24.84 3.20
CA SER A 10 15.89 24.01 3.95
C SER A 10 15.25 23.00 3.00
N ALA A 11 15.68 21.74 3.04
CA ALA A 11 15.02 20.63 2.37
C ALA A 11 13.67 20.38 3.04
N PHE A 12 12.65 21.13 2.65
CA PHE A 12 11.28 20.76 2.94
C PHE A 12 10.95 19.53 2.10
N ALA A 13 10.99 18.36 2.73
CA ALA A 13 10.28 17.18 2.27
C ALA A 13 8.76 17.45 2.36
N LEU A 14 8.26 18.35 1.51
CA LEU A 14 6.83 18.45 1.25
C LEU A 14 6.45 17.15 0.56
N ALA A 15 5.76 16.27 1.28
CA ALA A 15 5.02 15.18 0.67
C ALA A 15 4.28 15.74 -0.53
N GLU A 16 4.56 15.20 -1.72
CA GLU A 16 4.06 15.76 -2.97
C GLU A 16 2.53 15.56 -2.98
N GLU A 17 1.78 16.62 -2.70
CA GLU A 17 0.34 16.65 -2.93
C GLU A 17 0.10 16.59 -4.43
N ARG A 18 -0.73 15.64 -4.84
CA ARG A 18 -1.08 15.39 -6.23
C ARG A 18 -2.59 15.45 -6.40
N THR A 19 -3.00 15.97 -7.54
CA THR A 19 -4.40 15.97 -7.97
C THR A 19 -4.56 14.99 -9.13
N LEU A 20 -5.49 14.06 -8.98
CA LEU A 20 -5.95 13.16 -10.03
C LEU A 20 -7.27 13.69 -10.58
N ARG A 21 -7.30 14.01 -11.87
CA ARG A 21 -8.54 14.27 -12.60
C ARG A 21 -9.13 12.96 -13.09
N LEU A 22 -10.39 12.73 -12.75
CA LEU A 22 -11.14 11.54 -13.11
C LEU A 22 -11.94 11.77 -14.41
N PRO A 23 -12.38 10.70 -15.10
CA PRO A 23 -13.08 10.83 -16.39
C PRO A 23 -14.39 11.63 -16.33
N ASP A 24 -15.03 11.67 -15.15
CA ASP A 24 -16.24 12.44 -14.86
C ASP A 24 -15.97 13.91 -14.53
N GLY A 25 -14.71 14.35 -14.56
CA GLY A 25 -14.30 15.71 -14.23
C GLY A 25 -14.05 15.97 -12.74
N GLU A 26 -14.26 14.98 -11.87
CA GLU A 26 -13.96 15.09 -10.45
C GLU A 26 -12.45 15.17 -10.20
N GLU A 27 -12.04 16.00 -9.24
CA GLU A 27 -10.66 16.12 -8.79
C GLU A 27 -10.45 15.41 -7.45
N LEU A 28 -9.60 14.39 -7.46
CA LEU A 28 -9.20 13.67 -6.25
C LEU A 28 -7.80 14.11 -5.82
N ARG A 29 -7.68 14.61 -4.58
CA ARG A 29 -6.39 14.98 -3.99
C ARG A 29 -5.84 13.84 -3.15
N TYR A 30 -4.56 13.54 -3.31
CA TYR A 30 -3.84 12.56 -2.51
C TYR A 30 -2.40 13.01 -2.29
N ARG A 31 -1.76 12.51 -1.24
CA ARG A 31 -0.34 12.73 -0.96
C ARG A 31 0.48 11.53 -1.39
N VAL A 32 1.68 11.77 -1.93
CA VAL A 32 2.71 10.74 -2.05
C VAL A 32 3.51 10.67 -0.76
N ILE A 33 3.58 9.49 -0.15
CA ILE A 33 4.36 9.27 1.07
C ILE A 33 5.80 8.97 0.72
N THR A 34 6.70 9.84 1.20
CA THR A 34 8.16 9.71 1.09
C THR A 34 8.84 9.62 2.46
N ASP A 35 8.20 10.10 3.52
CA ASP A 35 8.69 9.99 4.90
C ASP A 35 8.44 8.57 5.44
N PRO A 36 9.51 7.82 5.84
CA PRO A 36 9.38 6.51 6.46
C PRO A 36 8.50 6.49 7.71
N ALA A 37 8.47 7.57 8.51
CA ALA A 37 7.67 7.64 9.74
C ALA A 37 6.16 7.69 9.47
N GLU A 38 5.76 8.07 8.25
CA GLU A 38 4.38 8.09 7.79
C GLU A 38 3.99 6.86 6.97
N SER A 39 4.91 5.93 6.74
CA SER A 39 4.77 4.86 5.75
C SER A 39 4.17 3.56 6.33
N ALA A 40 3.27 2.94 5.58
CA ALA A 40 2.75 1.60 5.84
C ALA A 40 3.61 0.48 5.22
N ARG A 41 4.76 0.79 4.62
CA ARG A 41 5.61 -0.20 3.92
C ARG A 41 6.13 -1.29 4.83
N GLU A 42 6.57 -0.95 6.04
CA GLU A 42 7.08 -1.94 6.99
C GLU A 42 5.99 -2.96 7.36
N THR A 43 4.80 -2.47 7.71
CA THR A 43 3.61 -3.31 7.95
C THR A 43 3.27 -4.16 6.73
N SER A 44 3.35 -3.60 5.52
CA SER A 44 3.11 -4.33 4.27
C SER A 44 4.08 -5.49 4.06
N HIS A 45 5.38 -5.25 4.26
CA HIS A 45 6.39 -6.30 4.17
C HIS A 45 6.22 -7.37 5.25
N GLN A 46 5.91 -6.98 6.49
CA GLN A 46 5.69 -7.93 7.58
C GLN A 46 4.45 -8.80 7.32
N LEU A 47 3.34 -8.21 6.86
CA LEU A 47 2.14 -8.94 6.47
C LEU A 47 2.46 -9.98 5.38
N LEU A 48 3.16 -9.56 4.32
CA LEU A 48 3.54 -10.44 3.21
C LEU A 48 4.49 -11.56 3.63
N ARG A 49 5.35 -11.33 4.62
CA ARG A 49 6.19 -12.37 5.23
C ARG A 49 5.33 -13.42 5.92
N HIS A 50 4.43 -13.01 6.82
CA HIS A 50 3.54 -13.95 7.50
C HIS A 50 2.72 -14.79 6.52
N LEU A 51 2.22 -14.17 5.45
CA LEU A 51 1.47 -14.87 4.39
C LEU A 51 2.35 -15.86 3.60
N ALA A 52 3.58 -15.47 3.25
CA ALA A 52 4.52 -16.35 2.55
C ALA A 52 4.95 -17.55 3.42
N ASP A 53 4.96 -17.39 4.74
CA ASP A 53 5.24 -18.47 5.70
C ASP A 53 4.01 -19.35 5.99
N GLY A 54 2.83 -18.99 5.46
CA GLY A 54 1.56 -19.67 5.75
C GLY A 54 0.98 -19.34 7.13
N ASN A 55 1.53 -18.34 7.84
CA ASN A 55 1.07 -17.92 9.16
C ASN A 55 -0.17 -17.01 9.05
N ILE A 56 -1.32 -17.63 8.79
CA ILE A 56 -2.61 -16.95 8.62
C ILE A 56 -3.02 -16.19 9.88
N GLU A 57 -2.78 -16.74 11.07
CA GLU A 57 -3.16 -16.09 12.33
C GLU A 57 -2.40 -14.76 12.52
N ALA A 58 -1.08 -14.77 12.38
CA ALA A 58 -0.27 -13.56 12.49
C ALA A 58 -0.61 -12.53 11.41
N ALA A 59 -0.82 -12.98 10.16
CA ALA A 59 -1.24 -12.09 9.08
C ALA A 59 -2.61 -11.44 9.34
N SER A 60 -3.55 -12.20 9.92
CA SER A 60 -4.90 -11.72 10.19
C SER A 60 -4.95 -10.71 11.35
N ALA A 61 -4.10 -10.91 12.36
CA ALA A 61 -3.95 -9.98 13.47
C ALA A 61 -3.47 -8.58 13.03
N MET A 62 -2.92 -8.45 11.83
CA MET A 62 -2.50 -7.16 11.24
C MET A 62 -3.63 -6.42 10.51
N SER A 63 -4.89 -6.87 10.60
CA SER A 63 -6.06 -6.23 10.00
C SER A 63 -6.89 -5.48 11.05
N ASN A 64 -7.59 -4.42 10.64
CA ASN A 64 -8.64 -3.79 11.45
C ASN A 64 -9.91 -4.65 11.59
N ALA A 65 -10.02 -5.75 10.84
CA ALA A 65 -11.07 -6.75 10.96
C ALA A 65 -10.49 -8.17 11.04
N PRO A 66 -9.78 -8.53 12.13
CA PRO A 66 -8.91 -9.71 12.17
C PRO A 66 -9.65 -11.04 11.99
N MET A 67 -10.84 -11.19 12.59
CA MET A 67 -11.63 -12.43 12.46
C MET A 67 -12.08 -12.65 11.01
N ARG A 68 -12.59 -11.60 10.37
CA ARG A 68 -12.99 -11.66 8.96
C ARG A 68 -11.80 -11.95 8.05
N ARG A 69 -10.65 -11.32 8.30
CA ARG A 69 -9.43 -11.55 7.53
C ARG A 69 -8.95 -12.99 7.67
N TYR A 70 -9.02 -13.56 8.88
CA TYR A 70 -8.69 -14.96 9.13
C TYR A 70 -9.56 -15.91 8.30
N GLU A 71 -10.87 -15.71 8.31
CA GLU A 71 -11.81 -16.53 7.52
C GLU A 71 -11.47 -16.49 6.03
N VAL A 72 -11.28 -15.28 5.46
CA VAL A 72 -10.93 -15.10 4.05
C VAL A 72 -9.62 -15.79 3.69
N LEU A 73 -8.57 -15.64 4.52
CA LEU A 73 -7.27 -16.25 4.26
C LEU A 73 -7.33 -17.77 4.38
N ARG A 74 -8.05 -18.29 5.37
CA ARG A 74 -8.25 -19.73 5.57
C ARG A 74 -9.03 -20.34 4.40
N GLU A 75 -10.10 -19.70 3.96
CA GLU A 75 -10.88 -20.14 2.80
C GLU A 75 -10.03 -20.14 1.53
N TYR A 76 -9.23 -19.09 1.32
CA TYR A 76 -8.32 -19.03 0.18
C TYR A 76 -7.28 -20.15 0.23
N ALA A 77 -6.60 -20.33 1.37
CA ALA A 77 -5.62 -21.40 1.57
C ALA A 77 -6.24 -22.79 1.35
N SER A 78 -7.47 -23.02 1.81
CA SER A 78 -8.20 -24.27 1.57
C SER A 78 -8.54 -24.49 0.10
N ALA A 79 -8.85 -23.42 -0.64
CA ALA A 79 -9.23 -23.52 -2.05
C ALA A 79 -8.03 -23.78 -2.97
N VAL A 80 -6.86 -23.21 -2.66
CA VAL A 80 -5.67 -23.32 -3.52
C VAL A 80 -4.65 -24.35 -3.02
N GLY A 81 -4.73 -24.75 -1.75
CA GLY A 81 -3.72 -25.56 -1.07
C GLY A 81 -2.62 -24.71 -0.44
N GLU A 82 -2.04 -25.21 0.65
CA GLU A 82 -1.07 -24.46 1.47
C GLU A 82 0.20 -24.04 0.68
N GLU A 83 0.75 -24.94 -0.13
CA GLU A 83 1.96 -24.64 -0.92
C GLU A 83 1.68 -23.60 -2.01
N GLU A 84 0.50 -23.64 -2.62
CA GLU A 84 0.08 -22.61 -3.57
C GLU A 84 -0.10 -21.27 -2.87
N PHE A 85 -0.77 -21.26 -1.73
CA PHE A 85 -0.98 -20.07 -0.92
C PHE A 85 0.35 -19.39 -0.58
N LYS A 86 1.30 -20.14 -0.01
CA LYS A 86 2.64 -19.65 0.32
C LYS A 86 3.36 -19.12 -0.91
N ARG A 87 3.32 -19.88 -2.02
CA ARG A 87 3.96 -19.47 -3.27
C ARG A 87 3.40 -18.15 -3.79
N VAL A 88 2.08 -17.97 -3.80
CA VAL A 88 1.43 -16.73 -4.27
C VAL A 88 1.94 -15.51 -3.51
N PHE A 89 2.01 -15.58 -2.18
CA PHE A 89 2.46 -14.45 -1.37
C PHE A 89 3.98 -14.28 -1.35
N ALA A 90 4.76 -15.36 -1.45
CA ALA A 90 6.22 -15.30 -1.59
C ALA A 90 6.65 -14.53 -2.84
N ARG A 91 5.83 -14.49 -3.90
CA ARG A 91 6.13 -13.72 -5.12
C ARG A 91 6.40 -12.24 -4.83
N TYR A 92 5.71 -11.63 -3.87
CA TYR A 92 5.93 -10.21 -3.53
C TYR A 92 7.36 -9.92 -3.03
N GLN A 93 8.08 -10.94 -2.57
CA GLN A 93 9.45 -10.84 -2.10
C GLN A 93 10.49 -11.07 -3.21
N SER A 94 10.06 -11.39 -4.43
CA SER A 94 10.96 -11.51 -5.58
C SER A 94 11.68 -10.17 -5.84
N PRO A 95 13.00 -10.16 -6.11
CA PRO A 95 13.74 -8.93 -6.43
C PRO A 95 13.21 -8.17 -7.65
N ALA A 96 12.46 -8.84 -8.54
CA ALA A 96 11.80 -8.21 -9.68
C ALA A 96 10.58 -7.36 -9.28
N ASN A 97 10.03 -7.60 -8.08
CA ASN A 97 8.83 -6.94 -7.59
C ASN A 97 9.20 -5.82 -6.63
N ARG A 98 8.48 -4.70 -6.72
CA ARG A 98 8.81 -3.50 -5.95
C ARG A 98 7.56 -2.70 -5.59
N ILE A 99 7.68 -1.87 -4.57
CA ILE A 99 6.68 -0.85 -4.28
C ILE A 99 6.91 0.32 -5.23
N LEU A 100 5.92 0.60 -6.07
CA LEU A 100 5.93 1.71 -7.04
C LEU A 100 5.60 3.04 -6.36
N LEU A 101 4.61 3.03 -5.46
CA LEU A 101 4.04 4.23 -4.85
C LEU A 101 3.44 3.87 -3.49
N GLU A 102 3.49 4.81 -2.56
CA GLU A 102 2.56 4.87 -1.45
C GLU A 102 1.75 6.18 -1.50
N ALA A 103 0.43 6.06 -1.57
CA ALA A 103 -0.50 7.19 -1.63
C ALA A 103 -1.28 7.31 -0.32
N ALA A 104 -1.62 8.53 0.08
CA ALA A 104 -2.35 8.81 1.31
C ALA A 104 -3.54 9.74 1.10
N ILE A 105 -4.64 9.43 1.81
CA ILE A 105 -5.79 10.30 2.03
C ILE A 105 -6.12 10.19 3.52
N GLY A 106 -5.96 11.30 4.26
CA GLY A 106 -6.09 11.30 5.72
C GLY A 106 -5.18 10.27 6.41
N GLN A 107 -5.77 9.42 7.25
CA GLN A 107 -5.07 8.34 7.99
C GLN A 107 -4.91 7.05 7.19
N ARG A 108 -5.37 7.01 5.93
CA ARG A 108 -5.31 5.81 5.10
C ARG A 108 -4.16 5.86 4.12
N ARG A 109 -3.67 4.68 3.77
CA ARG A 109 -2.56 4.45 2.85
C ARG A 109 -2.97 3.45 1.80
N LEU A 110 -2.49 3.66 0.59
CA LEU A 110 -2.46 2.68 -0.48
C LEU A 110 -1.00 2.40 -0.80
N VAL A 111 -0.54 1.18 -0.55
CA VAL A 111 0.76 0.69 -1.01
C VAL A 111 0.55 -0.01 -2.34
N VAL A 112 1.18 0.52 -3.40
CA VAL A 112 1.08 -0.01 -4.77
C VAL A 112 2.32 -0.82 -5.09
N TRP A 113 2.13 -2.11 -5.32
CA TRP A 113 3.14 -3.05 -5.77
C TRP A 113 3.12 -3.17 -7.29
N ASP A 114 4.29 -3.25 -7.90
CA ASP A 114 4.53 -3.61 -9.30
C ASP A 114 5.08 -5.05 -9.34
N LEU A 115 4.28 -5.99 -9.84
CA LEU A 115 4.60 -7.43 -9.88
C LEU A 115 5.07 -7.84 -11.29
N GLY A 116 6.29 -7.42 -11.65
CA GLY A 116 6.85 -7.33 -13.00
C GLY A 116 6.97 -8.61 -13.86
N GLU A 117 6.47 -9.78 -13.44
CA GLU A 117 6.52 -11.01 -14.26
C GLU A 117 5.36 -11.16 -15.25
N ALA A 118 4.29 -10.37 -15.12
CA ALA A 118 3.14 -10.42 -16.04
C ALA A 118 2.59 -9.03 -16.33
N GLY A 119 3.26 -8.28 -17.23
CA GLY A 119 2.69 -7.11 -17.90
C GLY A 119 2.32 -5.92 -16.99
N ASN A 120 3.23 -5.48 -16.11
CA ASN A 120 3.02 -4.33 -15.22
C ASN A 120 1.76 -4.49 -14.34
N HIS A 121 1.63 -5.65 -13.68
CA HIS A 121 0.47 -5.92 -12.83
C HIS A 121 0.56 -5.14 -11.52
N LEU A 122 -0.07 -3.96 -11.49
CA LEU A 122 -0.15 -3.17 -10.27
C LEU A 122 -1.17 -3.76 -9.29
N VAL A 123 -0.72 -4.05 -8.06
CA VAL A 123 -1.58 -4.51 -6.96
C VAL A 123 -1.57 -3.50 -5.83
N GLY A 124 -2.74 -3.22 -5.25
CA GLY A 124 -2.87 -2.30 -4.12
C GLY A 124 -3.17 -3.04 -2.82
N GLN A 125 -2.47 -2.65 -1.75
CA GLN A 125 -2.81 -2.98 -0.37
C GLN A 125 -3.23 -1.71 0.35
N PHE A 126 -4.36 -1.76 1.06
CA PHE A 126 -4.93 -0.61 1.76
C PHE A 126 -4.66 -0.74 3.25
N TYR A 127 -4.20 0.34 3.87
CA TYR A 127 -3.92 0.41 5.30
C TYR A 127 -4.60 1.61 5.94
N VAL A 128 -4.86 1.51 7.23
CA VAL A 128 -5.38 2.60 8.07
C VAL A 128 -4.50 2.74 9.31
N ARG A 129 -4.22 3.98 9.71
CA ARG A 129 -3.51 4.26 10.95
C ARG A 129 -4.48 4.21 12.14
N VAL A 130 -4.22 3.34 13.10
CA VAL A 130 -4.97 3.18 14.35
C VAL A 130 -3.95 3.14 15.49
N ASP A 131 -4.13 4.00 16.50
CA ASP A 131 -3.25 4.08 17.68
C ASP A 131 -1.75 4.15 17.33
N GLY A 132 -1.43 4.94 16.29
CA GLY A 132 -0.06 5.16 15.84
C GLY A 132 0.52 4.05 14.95
N LYS A 133 -0.18 2.92 14.77
CA LYS A 133 0.24 1.78 13.94
C LYS A 133 -0.59 1.65 12.67
N TYR A 134 -0.04 1.02 11.64
CA TYR A 134 -0.80 0.67 10.44
C TYR A 134 -1.39 -0.73 10.57
N LEU A 135 -2.67 -0.85 10.21
CA LEU A 135 -3.37 -2.11 10.04
C LEU A 135 -3.90 -2.19 8.60
N LEU A 136 -4.01 -3.40 8.06
CA LEU A 136 -4.69 -3.66 6.80
C LEU A 136 -6.15 -3.20 6.93
N ASP A 137 -6.60 -2.39 5.96
CA ASP A 137 -7.94 -1.78 5.97
C ASP A 137 -8.95 -2.67 5.24
N ASP A 138 -9.62 -3.52 6.01
CA ASP A 138 -10.65 -4.45 5.54
C ASP A 138 -12.07 -3.90 5.64
N GLU A 139 -12.26 -2.82 6.38
CA GLU A 139 -13.56 -2.19 6.55
C GLU A 139 -13.90 -1.26 5.37
N PRO A 140 -15.16 -1.20 4.93
CA PRO A 140 -15.59 -0.23 3.93
C PRO A 140 -15.49 1.19 4.46
N ASN A 141 -14.94 2.10 3.66
CA ASN A 141 -14.92 3.54 3.96
C ASN A 141 -14.72 4.37 2.69
N GLU A 142 -14.99 5.67 2.79
CA GLU A 142 -14.95 6.61 1.67
C GLU A 142 -13.51 6.82 1.17
N GLU A 143 -12.54 7.06 2.05
CA GLU A 143 -11.17 7.35 1.65
C GLU A 143 -10.48 6.13 1.01
N ARG A 144 -10.82 4.91 1.43
CA ARG A 144 -10.39 3.67 0.77
C ARG A 144 -11.01 3.54 -0.62
N THR A 145 -12.26 3.96 -0.78
CA THR A 145 -12.92 4.02 -2.10
C THR A 145 -12.22 5.03 -3.00
N GLN A 146 -11.84 6.18 -2.47
CA GLN A 146 -11.05 7.19 -3.19
C GLN A 146 -9.65 6.68 -3.56
N LEU A 147 -8.93 6.05 -2.62
CA LEU A 147 -7.64 5.40 -2.88
C LEU A 147 -7.77 4.30 -3.94
N ARG A 148 -8.88 3.57 -3.99
CA ARG A 148 -9.14 2.60 -5.07
C ARG A 148 -9.21 3.27 -6.44
N ARG A 149 -9.85 4.44 -6.55
CA ARG A 149 -9.86 5.24 -7.79
C ARG A 149 -8.45 5.71 -8.19
N VAL A 150 -7.57 6.00 -7.21
CA VAL A 150 -6.13 6.26 -7.49
C VAL A 150 -5.47 5.05 -8.13
N LEU A 151 -5.62 3.86 -7.52
CA LEU A 151 -5.05 2.62 -8.06
C LEU A 151 -5.55 2.32 -9.49
N GLU A 152 -6.84 2.48 -9.74
CA GLU A 152 -7.45 2.27 -11.06
C GLU A 152 -6.91 3.25 -12.10
N ALA A 153 -6.72 4.53 -11.74
CA ALA A 153 -6.11 5.50 -12.61
C ALA A 153 -4.64 5.16 -12.93
N LEU A 154 -3.87 4.68 -11.95
CA LEU A 154 -2.49 4.23 -12.17
C LEU A 154 -2.44 3.04 -13.14
N ARG A 155 -3.30 2.03 -12.93
CA ARG A 155 -3.42 0.86 -13.81
C ARG A 155 -3.73 1.23 -15.26
N ARG A 156 -4.64 2.19 -15.48
CA ARG A 156 -4.95 2.69 -16.82
C ARG A 156 -3.78 3.38 -17.49
N ARG A 157 -2.92 4.08 -16.72
CA ARG A 157 -1.74 4.77 -17.26
C ARG A 157 -0.60 3.82 -17.62
N THR A 158 -0.47 2.69 -16.93
CA THR A 158 0.59 1.70 -17.21
C THR A 158 0.20 0.69 -18.28
N ALA A 159 -1.08 0.62 -18.66
CA ALA A 159 -1.58 -0.25 -19.72
C ALA A 159 -1.53 0.38 -21.12
N ASN A 160 -1.31 1.70 -21.21
CA ASN A 160 -1.13 2.46 -22.44
C ASN A 160 0.35 2.78 -22.65
#